data_AF-A0A953NEG8-F1
#
_entry.id   AF-A0A953NEG8-F1
#
_cell.length_a   1.000
_cell.length_b   1.000
_cell.length_c   1.000
_cell.angle_alpha   90.00
_cell.angle_beta   90.00
_cell.angle_gamma   90.00
#
_symmetry.space_group_name_H-M   'P 1'
#
loop_
_entity.id
_entity.type
_entity.pdbx_description
1 polymer ?
#
loop_
_entity_poly.entity_id
_entity_poly.type
_entity_poly.pdbx_seq_one_letter_code
_entity_poly.pdbx_strand_id
1 'polypeptide(L)'
;PIFQNILSWKPKISLTSDDIYNEFLYMVPKYTKKYQYNTNSSFGAYICKVAKNFCLNKIQYWTRKKRKINSEMISNEEFYSLPDKTSEDILNENIDNIDTSNFLNVFLTEEEKQNTQMLINDQWTPYTKQKINEIRLNLIKKMSIFYNNSNY
;
A
#
# COMPACT_ATOMS: atom_id res chain seq x y z
N PRO A 1 -39.65 -2.31 -6.70
CA PRO A 1 -40.37 -3.52 -6.24
C PRO A 1 -39.74 -4.86 -6.69
N ILE A 2 -39.65 -5.19 -7.99
CA ILE A 2 -39.17 -6.52 -8.45
C ILE A 2 -37.68 -6.76 -8.14
N PHE A 3 -36.81 -5.80 -8.46
CA PHE A 3 -35.37 -5.90 -8.23
C PHE A 3 -35.04 -6.00 -6.73
N GLN A 4 -35.61 -5.09 -5.94
CA GLN A 4 -35.48 -5.08 -4.49
C GLN A 4 -35.98 -6.39 -3.84
N ASN A 5 -37.12 -6.92 -4.28
CA ASN A 5 -37.67 -8.18 -3.76
C ASN A 5 -36.83 -9.41 -4.13
N ILE A 6 -36.19 -9.44 -5.30
CA ILE A 6 -35.35 -10.58 -5.70
C ILE A 6 -34.00 -10.54 -4.97
N LEU A 7 -33.46 -9.34 -4.74
CA LEU A 7 -32.15 -9.14 -4.13
C LEU A 7 -32.19 -9.27 -2.60
N SER A 8 -33.32 -8.96 -1.94
CA SER A 8 -33.46 -9.11 -0.49
C SER A 8 -33.50 -10.56 -0.01
N TRP A 9 -33.84 -11.52 -0.88
CA TRP A 9 -33.94 -12.96 -0.55
C TRP A 9 -32.66 -13.75 -0.87
N LYS A 10 -31.60 -13.08 -1.32
CA LYS A 10 -30.40 -13.71 -1.90
C LYS A 10 -29.13 -13.23 -1.17
N PRO A 11 -28.04 -14.03 -1.20
CA PRO A 11 -26.80 -13.71 -0.48
C PRO A 11 -26.35 -12.29 -0.80
N LYS A 12 -25.89 -11.56 0.24
CA LYS A 12 -25.38 -10.18 0.10
C LYS A 12 -24.34 -10.14 -1.02
N ILE A 13 -24.72 -9.51 -2.12
CA ILE A 13 -23.81 -9.11 -3.18
C ILE A 13 -23.42 -7.66 -2.95
N SER A 14 -22.23 -7.25 -3.38
CA SER A 14 -21.71 -5.89 -3.20
C SER A 14 -22.40 -4.82 -4.07
N LEU A 15 -23.49 -5.17 -4.76
CA LEU A 15 -24.25 -4.26 -5.61
C LEU A 15 -25.59 -3.91 -4.98
N THR A 16 -25.99 -2.65 -5.11
CA THR A 16 -27.32 -2.21 -4.69
C THR A 16 -28.37 -2.62 -5.72
N SER A 17 -29.65 -2.58 -5.33
CA SER A 17 -30.75 -2.81 -6.26
C SER A 17 -30.81 -1.79 -7.38
N ASP A 18 -30.35 -0.57 -7.10
CA ASP A 18 -30.43 0.56 -8.02
C ASP A 18 -29.36 0.44 -9.12
N ASP A 19 -28.17 -0.06 -8.77
CA ASP A 19 -27.11 -0.39 -9.74
C ASP A 19 -27.61 -1.42 -10.77
N ILE A 20 -28.25 -2.49 -10.27
CA ILE A 20 -28.77 -3.57 -11.12
C ILE A 20 -29.94 -3.09 -11.97
N TYR A 21 -30.79 -2.21 -11.43
CA TYR A 21 -31.90 -1.61 -12.16
C TYR A 21 -31.41 -0.71 -13.31
N ASN A 22 -30.45 0.17 -13.05
CA ASN A 22 -29.88 1.06 -14.05
C ASN A 22 -29.20 0.28 -15.18
N GLU A 23 -28.46 -0.78 -14.84
CA GLU A 23 -27.85 -1.66 -15.84
C GLU A 23 -28.91 -2.42 -16.65
N PHE A 24 -30.01 -2.84 -16.01
CA PHE A 24 -31.12 -3.46 -16.72
C PHE A 24 -31.75 -2.49 -17.73
N LEU A 25 -32.01 -1.24 -17.34
CA LEU A 25 -32.58 -0.20 -18.21
C LEU A 25 -31.73 0.02 -19.47
N TYR A 26 -30.40 0.04 -19.33
CA TYR A 26 -29.49 0.11 -20.48
C TYR A 26 -29.67 -1.07 -21.45
N MET A 27 -30.01 -2.25 -20.94
CA MET A 27 -30.19 -3.47 -21.74
C MET A 27 -31.63 -3.65 -22.26
N VAL A 28 -32.61 -2.87 -21.78
CA VAL A 28 -34.03 -2.97 -22.19
C VAL A 28 -34.20 -2.90 -23.72
N PRO A 29 -33.60 -1.95 -24.47
CA PRO A 29 -33.75 -1.89 -25.93
C PRO A 29 -33.32 -3.18 -26.65
N LYS A 30 -32.32 -3.88 -26.10
CA LYS A 30 -31.85 -5.16 -26.64
C LYS A 30 -32.85 -6.29 -26.37
N TYR A 31 -33.51 -6.27 -25.22
CA TYR A 31 -34.52 -7.27 -24.87
C TYR A 31 -35.84 -7.04 -25.59
N THR A 32 -36.29 -5.79 -25.72
CA THR A 32 -37.52 -5.46 -26.44
C THR A 32 -37.45 -5.82 -27.92
N LYS A 33 -36.29 -5.62 -28.57
CA LYS A 33 -36.05 -6.08 -29.96
C LYS A 33 -36.19 -7.59 -30.16
N LYS A 34 -36.04 -8.39 -29.09
CA LYS A 34 -36.18 -9.85 -29.13
C LYS A 34 -37.57 -10.33 -28.73
N TYR A 35 -38.47 -9.42 -28.37
CA TYR A 35 -39.82 -9.79 -28.01
C TYR A 35 -40.57 -10.30 -29.25
N GLN A 36 -41.16 -11.47 -29.12
CA GLN A 36 -42.10 -12.01 -30.09
C GLN A 36 -43.46 -12.05 -29.43
N TYR A 37 -44.44 -11.44 -30.09
CA TYR A 37 -45.80 -11.45 -29.61
C TYR A 37 -46.33 -12.89 -29.54
N ASN A 38 -47.01 -13.21 -28.44
CA ASN A 38 -47.66 -14.50 -28.23
C ASN A 38 -48.99 -14.25 -27.54
N THR A 39 -50.07 -14.87 -28.03
CA THR A 39 -51.43 -14.75 -27.49
C THR A 39 -51.54 -15.22 -26.03
N ASN A 40 -50.64 -16.11 -25.60
CA ASN A 40 -50.66 -16.70 -24.26
C ASN A 40 -49.83 -15.93 -23.23
N SER A 41 -49.14 -14.84 -23.62
CA SER A 41 -48.29 -14.08 -22.70
C SER A 41 -48.21 -12.61 -23.04
N SER A 42 -48.48 -11.75 -22.07
CA SER A 42 -48.34 -10.30 -22.24
C SER A 42 -46.87 -9.87 -22.31
N PHE A 43 -46.62 -8.73 -22.94
CA PHE A 43 -45.31 -8.07 -22.94
C PHE A 43 -44.80 -7.81 -21.50
N GLY A 44 -45.70 -7.42 -20.58
CA GLY A 44 -45.37 -7.25 -19.17
C GLY A 44 -44.83 -8.53 -18.54
N ALA A 45 -45.47 -9.68 -18.80
CA ALA A 45 -44.98 -10.97 -18.32
C ALA A 45 -43.61 -11.34 -18.90
N TYR A 46 -43.38 -11.04 -20.18
CA TYR A 46 -42.07 -11.22 -20.83
C TYR A 46 -40.99 -10.38 -20.13
N ILE A 47 -41.21 -9.07 -19.98
CA ILE A 47 -40.23 -8.17 -19.35
C ILE A 47 -39.96 -8.56 -17.89
N CYS A 48 -41.00 -8.94 -17.13
CA CYS A 48 -40.83 -9.45 -15.77
C CYS A 48 -39.94 -10.70 -15.73
N LYS A 49 -40.12 -11.63 -16.66
CA LYS A 49 -39.29 -12.85 -16.75
C LYS A 49 -37.84 -12.52 -17.12
N VAL A 50 -37.63 -11.59 -18.05
CA VAL A 50 -36.30 -11.13 -18.45
C VAL A 50 -35.60 -10.43 -17.27
N ALA A 51 -36.28 -9.52 -16.56
CA ALA A 51 -35.77 -8.84 -15.38
C ALA A 51 -35.38 -9.83 -14.26
N LYS A 52 -36.23 -10.83 -14.00
CA LYS A 52 -35.94 -11.91 -13.04
C LYS A 52 -34.68 -12.68 -13.42
N ASN A 53 -34.56 -13.10 -14.68
CA ASN A 53 -33.37 -13.81 -15.16
C ASN A 53 -32.11 -12.94 -15.11
N PHE A 54 -32.23 -11.65 -15.41
CA PHE A 54 -31.13 -10.70 -15.31
C PHE A 54 -30.59 -10.62 -13.87
N CYS A 55 -31.49 -10.47 -12.89
CA CYS A 55 -31.13 -10.44 -11.47
C CYS A 55 -30.45 -11.74 -11.03
N LEU A 56 -31.01 -12.89 -11.41
CA LEU A 56 -30.44 -14.20 -11.05
C LEU A 56 -29.05 -14.40 -11.65
N ASN A 57 -28.84 -13.99 -12.90
CA ASN A 57 -27.53 -14.05 -13.55
C ASN A 57 -26.51 -13.16 -12.84
N LYS A 58 -26.91 -11.96 -12.39
CA LYS A 58 -26.06 -11.06 -11.61
C LYS A 58 -25.69 -11.65 -10.26
N ILE A 59 -26.67 -12.16 -9.52
CA ILE A 59 -26.42 -12.85 -8.25
C ILE A 59 -25.46 -14.02 -8.45
N GLN A 60 -25.69 -14.86 -9.46
CA GLN A 60 -24.81 -15.99 -9.74
C GLN A 60 -23.41 -15.53 -10.14
N TYR A 61 -23.28 -14.46 -10.92
CA TYR A 61 -22.00 -13.91 -11.33
C TYR A 61 -21.16 -13.43 -10.14
N TRP A 62 -21.79 -12.77 -9.17
CA TRP A 62 -21.11 -12.18 -8.00
C TRP A 62 -20.90 -13.18 -6.86
N THR A 63 -21.72 -14.21 -6.76
CA THR A 63 -21.57 -15.27 -5.74
C THR A 63 -20.59 -16.38 -6.16
N ARG A 64 -20.08 -16.37 -7.41
CA ARG A 64 -19.07 -17.34 -7.88
C ARG A 64 -17.81 -17.29 -7.00
N LYS A 65 -17.26 -18.46 -6.66
CA LYS A 65 -16.10 -18.64 -5.75
C LYS A 65 -14.89 -17.75 -6.07
N LYS A 66 -14.60 -17.49 -7.36
CA LYS A 66 -13.50 -16.59 -7.78
C LYS A 66 -13.73 -15.11 -7.44
N ARG A 67 -14.97 -14.70 -7.21
CA ARG A 67 -15.41 -13.32 -6.93
C ARG A 67 -16.08 -13.14 -5.57
N LYS A 68 -16.26 -14.25 -4.85
CA LYS A 68 -16.51 -14.22 -3.41
C LYS A 68 -15.21 -13.75 -2.76
N ILE A 69 -14.87 -12.49 -2.97
CA ILE A 69 -13.97 -11.76 -2.12
C ILE A 69 -14.58 -11.93 -0.74
N ASN A 70 -13.79 -12.37 0.24
CA ASN A 70 -14.15 -12.18 1.64
C ASN A 70 -14.22 -10.66 1.84
N SER A 71 -15.33 -10.06 1.43
CA SER A 71 -15.68 -8.67 1.68
C SER A 71 -16.23 -8.57 3.11
N GLU A 72 -15.65 -9.33 4.02
CA GLU A 72 -15.31 -8.79 5.32
C GLU A 72 -14.20 -7.79 5.03
N MET A 73 -14.59 -6.62 4.52
CA MET A 73 -13.74 -5.45 4.67
C MET A 73 -13.57 -5.33 6.17
N ILE A 74 -12.40 -5.77 6.66
CA ILE A 74 -11.87 -5.29 7.92
C ILE A 74 -12.05 -3.78 7.84
N SER A 75 -12.87 -3.23 8.74
CA SER A 75 -13.09 -1.79 8.82
C SER A 75 -11.72 -1.12 8.80
N ASN A 76 -11.56 -0.09 7.98
CA ASN A 76 -10.34 0.73 7.96
C ASN A 76 -10.00 1.32 9.35
N GLU A 77 -10.86 1.14 10.36
CA GLU A 77 -10.72 1.57 11.74
C GLU A 77 -9.67 0.79 12.56
N GLU A 78 -9.11 -0.32 12.06
CA GLU A 78 -8.03 -1.04 12.75
C GLU A 78 -6.84 -1.34 11.83
N PHE A 79 -6.33 -0.33 11.12
CA PHE A 79 -4.90 -0.35 10.79
C PHE A 79 -4.11 -0.10 12.07
N TYR A 80 -3.92 -1.14 12.88
CA TYR A 80 -2.83 -1.13 13.84
C TYR A 80 -1.53 -1.03 13.03
N SER A 81 -0.97 0.16 12.97
CA SER A 81 0.42 0.36 12.62
C SER A 81 1.23 -0.40 13.66
N LEU A 82 1.60 -1.63 13.34
CA LEU A 82 2.67 -2.31 14.06
C LEU A 82 3.96 -1.63 13.60
N PRO A 83 4.68 -0.91 14.46
CA PRO A 83 5.97 -0.38 14.10
C PRO A 83 6.88 -1.56 13.80
N ASP A 84 7.29 -1.69 12.53
CA ASP A 84 8.29 -2.63 12.11
C ASP A 84 9.66 -2.11 12.55
N LYS A 85 9.97 -2.33 13.83
CA LYS A 85 11.23 -1.91 14.45
C LYS A 85 12.43 -2.40 13.64
N THR A 86 12.34 -3.60 13.07
CA THR A 86 13.38 -4.15 12.20
C THR A 86 13.64 -3.29 10.97
N SER A 87 12.59 -2.82 10.30
CA SER A 87 12.75 -1.93 9.14
C SER A 87 13.26 -0.54 9.53
N GLU A 88 12.82 -0.01 10.67
CA GLU A 88 13.31 1.28 11.20
C GLU A 88 14.79 1.21 11.59
N ASP A 89 15.20 0.16 12.28
CA ASP A 89 16.59 -0.08 12.68
C ASP A 89 17.51 -0.22 11.45
N ILE A 90 17.08 -1.01 10.44
CA ILE A 90 17.82 -1.16 9.18
C ILE A 90 17.94 0.17 8.44
N LEU A 91 16.88 0.98 8.45
CA LEU A 91 16.89 2.28 7.77
C LEU A 91 17.85 3.26 8.47
N ASN A 92 17.82 3.31 9.79
CA ASN A 92 18.74 4.14 10.58
C ASN A 92 20.20 3.71 10.38
N GLU A 93 20.48 2.40 10.39
CA GLU A 93 21.84 1.88 10.13
C GLU A 93 22.33 2.27 8.73
N ASN A 94 21.46 2.23 7.72
CA ASN A 94 21.81 2.66 6.36
C ASN A 94 22.09 4.16 6.27
N ILE A 95 21.31 4.99 6.97
CA ILE A 95 21.56 6.45 7.06
C ILE A 95 22.92 6.70 7.70
N ASP A 96 23.19 6.07 8.85
CA ASP A 96 24.46 6.23 9.57
C ASP A 96 25.66 5.82 8.70
N ASN A 97 25.54 4.72 7.95
CA ASN A 97 26.58 4.25 7.04
C ASN A 97 26.85 5.24 5.90
N ILE A 98 25.80 5.84 5.34
CA ILE A 98 25.92 6.85 4.29
C ILE A 98 26.58 8.11 4.83
N ASP A 99 26.13 8.61 5.98
CA ASP A 99 26.67 9.81 6.61
C ASP A 99 28.13 9.64 7.01
N THR A 100 28.47 8.47 7.56
CA THR A 100 29.84 8.13 7.91
C THR A 100 30.73 8.08 6.66
N SER A 101 30.27 7.44 5.59
CA SER A 101 31.00 7.40 4.31
C SER A 101 31.22 8.79 3.72
N ASN A 102 30.19 9.65 3.75
CA ASN A 102 30.27 11.02 3.27
C ASN A 102 31.23 11.86 4.10
N PHE A 103 31.18 11.75 5.43
CA PHE A 103 32.11 12.42 6.34
C PHE A 103 33.56 12.03 6.05
N LEU A 104 33.83 10.72 5.97
CA LEU A 104 35.18 10.21 5.70
C LEU A 104 35.71 10.69 4.34
N ASN A 105 34.88 10.65 3.29
CA ASN A 105 35.34 10.93 1.93
C ASN A 105 35.44 12.42 1.58
N VAL A 106 34.60 13.28 2.19
CA VAL A 106 34.54 14.71 1.86
C VAL A 106 35.37 15.57 2.82
N PHE A 107 35.43 15.21 4.11
CA PHE A 107 36.02 16.07 5.16
C PHE A 107 37.37 15.60 5.70
N LEU A 108 37.76 14.35 5.46
CA LEU A 108 39.04 13.80 5.92
C LEU A 108 40.04 13.66 4.77
N THR A 109 41.29 14.03 5.05
CA THR A 109 42.42 13.67 4.20
C THR A 109 42.77 12.19 4.34
N GLU A 110 43.56 11.65 3.41
CA GLU A 110 43.98 10.24 3.47
C GLU A 110 44.75 9.89 4.75
N GLU A 111 45.57 10.81 5.26
CA GLU A 111 46.27 10.67 6.54
C GLU A 111 45.27 10.65 7.72
N GLU A 112 44.25 11.50 7.69
CA GLU A 112 43.22 11.53 8.74
C GLU A 112 42.33 10.29 8.70
N LYS A 113 42.04 9.73 7.52
CA LYS A 113 41.35 8.44 7.39
C LYS A 113 42.15 7.33 8.05
N GLN A 114 43.46 7.26 7.78
CA GLN A 114 44.35 6.28 8.42
C GLN A 114 44.37 6.45 9.94
N ASN A 115 44.51 7.69 10.43
CA ASN A 115 44.47 7.98 11.86
C ASN A 115 43.11 7.61 12.50
N THR A 116 42.00 7.78 11.78
CA THR A 116 40.65 7.40 12.22
C THR A 116 40.48 5.88 12.25
N GLN A 117 41.02 5.17 11.26
CA GLN A 117 41.03 3.70 11.25
C GLN A 117 41.86 3.15 12.43
N MET A 118 43.01 3.77 12.72
CA MET A 118 43.84 3.41 13.88
C MET A 118 43.13 3.68 15.21
N LEU A 119 42.35 4.77 15.28
CA LEU A 119 41.48 5.11 16.41
C LEU A 119 40.42 4.04 16.68
N ILE A 120 39.76 3.55 15.62
CA ILE A 120 38.68 2.56 15.72
C ILE A 120 39.22 1.18 16.06
N ASN A 121 40.38 0.81 15.51
CA ASN A 121 40.98 -0.50 15.70
C ASN A 121 41.85 -0.62 16.97
N ASP A 122 41.96 0.44 17.78
CA ASP A 122 42.85 0.54 18.94
C ASP A 122 44.34 0.22 18.64
N GLN A 123 44.78 0.40 17.38
CA GLN A 123 46.12 0.07 16.91
C GLN A 123 47.10 1.23 17.11
N TRP A 124 47.30 1.65 18.36
CA TRP A 124 48.09 2.84 18.71
C TRP A 124 49.59 2.58 18.83
N THR A 125 50.33 2.70 17.74
CA THR A 125 51.80 2.86 17.80
C THR A 125 52.31 3.75 16.65
N PRO A 126 53.26 4.70 16.88
CA PRO A 126 53.83 5.17 18.13
C PRO A 126 53.46 6.65 18.43
N TYR A 127 52.18 6.99 18.53
CA TYR A 127 51.77 8.34 18.91
C TYR A 127 51.78 8.56 20.43
N THR A 128 52.19 9.77 20.86
CA THR A 128 52.07 10.18 22.26
C THR A 128 50.62 10.42 22.64
N LYS A 129 50.27 10.29 23.93
CA LYS A 129 48.92 10.59 24.43
C LYS A 129 48.43 11.99 24.04
N GLN A 130 49.34 12.96 24.02
CA GLN A 130 49.04 14.33 23.58
C GLN A 130 48.65 14.37 22.10
N LYS A 131 49.41 13.69 21.23
CA LYS A 131 49.11 13.63 19.80
C LYS A 131 47.78 12.93 19.51
N ILE A 132 47.48 11.87 20.26
CA ILE A 132 46.18 11.17 20.20
C ILE A 132 45.03 12.12 20.55
N ASN A 133 45.19 12.91 21.61
CA ASN A 133 44.18 13.88 22.01
C ASN A 133 44.00 14.99 20.98
N GLU A 134 45.07 15.47 20.36
CA GLU A 134 45.00 16.45 19.26
C GLU A 134 44.23 15.89 18.06
N ILE A 135 44.51 14.66 17.65
CA ILE A 135 43.80 13.99 16.55
C ILE A 135 42.31 13.85 16.89
N ARG A 136 41.97 13.42 18.11
CA ARG A 136 40.58 13.32 18.58
C ARG A 136 39.86 14.65 18.56
N LEU A 137 40.48 15.71 19.10
CA LEU A 137 39.89 17.05 19.11
C LEU A 137 39.67 17.59 17.71
N ASN A 138 40.60 17.35 16.79
CA ASN A 138 40.46 17.74 15.39
C ASN A 138 39.29 16.99 14.71
N LEU A 139 39.19 15.67 14.93
CA LEU A 139 38.08 14.87 14.41
C LEU A 139 36.73 15.33 14.97
N ILE A 140 36.63 15.56 16.28
CA ILE A 140 35.40 16.07 16.93
C ILE A 140 35.00 17.42 16.32
N LYS A 141 35.96 18.31 16.09
CA LYS A 141 35.70 19.61 15.45
C LYS A 141 35.21 19.46 14.01
N LYS A 142 35.77 18.53 13.24
CA LYS A 142 35.32 18.27 11.86
C LYS A 142 33.94 17.61 11.83
N MET A 143 33.67 16.66 12.72
CA MET A 143 32.34 16.06 12.87
C MET A 143 31.29 17.10 13.26
N SER A 144 31.58 17.98 14.21
CA SER A 144 30.64 19.03 14.61
C SER A 144 30.37 20.01 13.47
N ILE A 145 31.37 20.34 12.65
CA ILE A 145 31.16 21.15 11.43
C ILE A 145 30.31 20.40 10.41
N PHE A 146 30.58 19.11 10.18
CA PHE A 146 29.81 18.28 9.24
C PHE A 146 28.34 18.22 9.61
N TYR A 147 28.03 17.86 10.87
CA TYR A 147 26.65 17.72 11.35
C TYR A 147 25.95 19.08 11.61
N ASN A 148 26.67 20.15 11.95
CA ASN A 148 26.05 21.47 12.09
C ASN A 148 25.78 22.15 10.74
N ASN A 149 26.56 21.88 9.70
CA ASN A 149 26.35 22.42 8.35
C ASN A 149 25.39 21.57 7.49
N SER A 150 25.02 20.37 7.95
CA SER A 150 24.00 19.52 7.30
C SER A 150 22.58 19.78 7.82
N ASN A 151 22.38 20.84 8.62
CA ASN A 151 21.07 21.38 8.93
C ASN A 151 20.41 21.94 7.64
N TYR A 152 19.63 21.10 6.98
CA TYR A 152 18.39 21.50 6.32
C TYR A 152 17.28 21.62 7.35
#